data_AF-A0A923V457-F1
#
_entry.id   AF-A0A923V457-F1
#
_cell.length_a   1.000
_cell.length_b   1.000
_cell.length_c   1.000
_cell.angle_alpha   90.00
_cell.angle_beta   90.00
_cell.angle_gamma   90.00
#
_symmetry.space_group_name_H-M   'P 1'
#
loop_
_entity.id
_entity.type
_entity.pdbx_description
1 polymer ?
#
loop_
_entity_poly.entity_id
_entity_poly.type
_entity_poly.pdbx_seq_one_letter_code
_entity_poly.pdbx_strand_id
1 'polypeptide(L)'
;MAKNKILAEDYTCALDLLAKAQVYPDNLGEGKLPGAQENDIFYWMGCAYKGLKEDDNANTYWEKATVGLDEPGIALFYNDQKPDMLFYQGCAWAKLNHQVKADTLFSKLIKYGEQNKDARVTLDYFAVSLPDLLIFETDLNLNNRIHCNYIAALGYMGRGESEAAKKLFLEILAIDEMSFGAKSHLYLLETLSVKEAKLSQ
;
A
#
# COMPACT_ATOMS: atom_id res chain seq x y z
N MET A 1 -1.12 10.08 -9.05
CA MET A 1 -0.74 10.69 -10.34
C MET A 1 0.01 9.71 -11.24
N ALA A 2 1.15 9.13 -10.83
CA ALA A 2 1.88 8.14 -11.64
C ALA A 2 1.04 6.92 -12.05
N LYS A 3 0.25 6.35 -11.11
CA LYS A 3 -0.66 5.22 -11.40
C LYS A 3 -1.66 5.53 -12.53
N ASN A 4 -2.17 6.77 -12.61
CA ASN A 4 -3.06 7.19 -13.70
C ASN A 4 -2.33 7.25 -15.05
N LYS A 5 -1.06 7.65 -15.06
CA LYS A 5 -0.22 7.64 -16.27
C LYS A 5 0.05 6.23 -16.75
N ILE A 6 0.30 5.28 -15.84
CA ILE A 6 0.40 3.85 -16.16
C ILE A 6 -0.91 3.33 -16.77
N LEU A 7 -2.06 3.67 -16.19
CA LEU A 7 -3.37 3.25 -16.71
C LEU A 7 -3.64 3.78 -18.13
N ALA A 8 -3.16 4.99 -18.42
CA ALA A 8 -3.20 5.65 -19.72
C ALA A 8 -2.06 5.25 -20.68
N GLU A 9 -1.21 4.29 -20.29
CA GLU A 9 -0.10 3.76 -21.09
C GLU A 9 1.01 4.78 -21.41
N ASP A 10 1.02 5.91 -20.68
CA ASP A 10 2.07 6.92 -20.71
C ASP A 10 3.16 6.56 -19.69
N TYR A 11 3.88 5.47 -19.99
CA TYR A 11 4.87 4.88 -19.09
C TYR A 11 6.09 5.78 -18.86
N THR A 12 6.48 6.56 -19.88
CA THR A 12 7.59 7.52 -19.76
C THR A 12 7.28 8.62 -18.74
N CYS A 13 6.07 9.20 -18.78
CA CYS A 13 5.67 10.20 -17.80
C CYS A 13 5.49 9.57 -16.41
N ALA A 14 5.00 8.33 -16.34
CA ALA A 14 4.91 7.61 -15.08
C ALA A 14 6.29 7.43 -14.41
N LEU A 15 7.32 7.05 -15.18
CA LEU A 15 8.69 6.91 -14.67
C LEU A 15 9.26 8.24 -14.17
N ASP A 16 9.06 9.34 -14.89
CA ASP A 16 9.49 10.68 -14.44
C ASP A 16 8.84 11.08 -13.11
N LEU A 17 7.52 10.85 -12.97
CA LEU A 17 6.80 11.12 -11.73
C LEU A 17 7.28 10.24 -10.57
N LEU A 18 7.58 8.96 -10.82
CA LEU A 18 8.07 8.02 -9.81
C LEU A 18 9.50 8.36 -9.38
N ALA A 19 10.36 8.76 -10.31
CA ALA A 19 11.71 9.22 -10.01
C ALA A 19 11.69 10.50 -9.17
N LYS A 20 10.82 11.47 -9.51
CA LYS A 20 10.62 12.67 -8.71
C LYS A 20 10.10 12.38 -7.31
N ALA A 21 9.26 11.36 -7.15
CA ALA A 21 8.74 10.97 -5.84
C ALA A 21 9.82 10.44 -4.87
N GLN A 22 10.97 9.98 -5.37
CA GLN A 22 12.10 9.54 -4.54
C GLN A 22 12.94 10.70 -4.00
N VAL A 23 12.81 11.90 -4.58
CA VAL A 23 13.63 13.06 -4.24
C VAL A 23 12.78 14.06 -3.46
N TYR A 24 13.19 14.32 -2.22
CA TYR A 24 12.57 15.33 -1.38
C TYR A 24 13.12 16.70 -1.81
N PRO A 25 12.27 17.73 -1.97
CA PRO A 25 12.74 19.02 -2.44
C PRO A 25 13.59 19.68 -1.35
N ASP A 26 14.65 20.41 -1.76
CA ASP A 26 15.64 21.00 -0.84
C ASP A 26 15.04 22.00 0.16
N ASN A 27 13.84 22.52 -0.13
CA ASN A 27 13.12 23.44 0.73
C ASN A 27 12.29 22.76 1.83
N LEU A 28 12.32 21.41 1.92
CA LEU A 28 11.75 20.69 3.05
C LEU A 28 12.81 20.62 4.15
N GLY A 29 12.51 21.21 5.31
CA GLY A 29 13.46 21.31 6.43
C GLY A 29 13.89 19.96 7.04
N GLU A 30 13.29 18.86 6.59
CA GLU A 30 13.66 17.48 6.94
C GLU A 30 13.74 16.63 5.66
N GLY A 31 14.80 15.83 5.55
CA GLY A 31 14.99 14.88 4.45
C GLY A 31 14.33 13.53 4.74
N LYS A 32 14.37 12.63 3.75
CA LYS A 32 13.90 11.26 3.90
C LYS A 32 14.66 10.52 5.01
N LEU A 33 13.93 9.82 5.88
CA LEU A 33 14.54 9.00 6.94
C LEU A 33 15.45 7.91 6.34
N PRO A 34 16.66 7.70 6.89
CA PRO A 34 17.50 6.57 6.51
C PRO A 34 16.74 5.25 6.64
N GLY A 35 16.69 4.46 5.57
CA GLY A 35 16.00 3.17 5.56
C GLY A 35 14.49 3.21 5.25
N ALA A 36 13.93 4.37 4.90
CA ALA A 36 12.55 4.47 4.44
C ALA A 36 12.34 3.61 3.18
N GLN A 37 11.41 2.67 3.30
CA GLN A 37 11.07 1.72 2.25
C GLN A 37 10.18 2.37 1.19
N GLU A 38 10.37 1.97 -0.07
CA GLU A 38 9.67 2.52 -1.25
C GLU A 38 9.18 1.40 -2.17
N ASN A 39 8.72 0.31 -1.58
CA ASN A 39 8.27 -0.87 -2.32
C ASN A 39 7.18 -0.52 -3.35
N ASP A 40 6.31 0.42 -3.02
CA ASP A 40 5.28 0.92 -3.92
C ASP A 40 5.89 1.62 -5.15
N ILE A 41 6.84 2.55 -4.95
CA ILE A 41 7.50 3.26 -6.05
C ILE A 41 8.22 2.26 -6.94
N PHE A 42 9.03 1.36 -6.37
CA PHE A 42 9.77 0.36 -7.14
C PHE A 42 8.82 -0.60 -7.88
N TYR A 43 7.73 -1.03 -7.26
CA TYR A 43 6.71 -1.85 -7.91
C TYR A 43 6.13 -1.16 -9.15
N TRP A 44 5.72 0.11 -9.00
CA TRP A 44 5.14 0.87 -10.10
C TRP A 44 6.16 1.22 -11.19
N MET A 45 7.43 1.41 -10.84
CA MET A 45 8.51 1.55 -11.84
C MET A 45 8.66 0.27 -12.65
N GLY A 46 8.65 -0.90 -12.00
CA GLY A 46 8.68 -2.19 -12.70
C GLY A 46 7.49 -2.36 -13.65
N CYS A 47 6.28 -1.96 -13.23
CA CYS A 47 5.10 -1.95 -14.10
C CYS A 47 5.25 -1.01 -15.32
N ALA A 48 5.84 0.17 -15.14
CA ALA A 48 6.08 1.10 -16.23
C ALA A 48 7.14 0.57 -17.23
N TYR A 49 8.25 0.03 -16.73
CA TYR A 49 9.27 -0.61 -17.59
C TYR A 49 8.72 -1.80 -18.36
N LYS A 50 7.86 -2.61 -17.72
CA LYS A 50 7.17 -3.70 -18.41
C LYS A 50 6.29 -3.18 -19.56
N GLY A 51 5.59 -2.07 -19.34
CA GLY A 51 4.81 -1.38 -20.38
C GLY A 51 5.66 -0.88 -21.56
N LEU A 52 6.91 -0.48 -21.29
CA LEU A 52 7.90 -0.10 -22.30
C LEU A 52 8.59 -1.29 -22.98
N LYS A 53 8.24 -2.53 -22.60
CA LYS A 53 8.89 -3.78 -23.06
C LYS A 53 10.37 -3.90 -22.66
N GLU A 54 10.76 -3.22 -21.59
CA GLU A 54 12.09 -3.32 -20.99
C GLU A 54 12.06 -4.33 -19.84
N ASP A 55 12.03 -5.62 -20.18
CA ASP A 55 11.81 -6.70 -19.22
C ASP A 55 12.91 -6.82 -18.15
N ASP A 56 14.17 -6.57 -18.52
CA ASP A 56 15.30 -6.61 -17.58
C ASP A 56 15.17 -5.52 -16.50
N ASN A 57 14.77 -4.31 -16.91
CA ASN A 57 14.51 -3.21 -15.99
C ASN A 57 13.28 -3.51 -15.12
N ALA A 58 12.21 -4.05 -15.70
CA ALA A 58 11.03 -4.43 -14.95
C ALA A 58 11.36 -5.41 -13.81
N ASN A 59 12.10 -6.48 -14.12
CA ASN A 59 12.54 -7.46 -13.13
C ASN A 59 13.44 -6.84 -12.06
N THR A 60 14.41 -6.02 -12.47
CA THR A 60 15.31 -5.32 -11.54
C THR A 60 14.54 -4.47 -10.52
N TYR A 61 13.52 -3.72 -10.95
CA TYR A 61 12.73 -2.89 -10.04
C TYR A 61 11.75 -3.69 -9.20
N TRP A 62 11.17 -4.78 -9.72
CA TRP A 62 10.38 -5.68 -8.88
C TRP A 62 11.22 -6.38 -7.82
N GLU A 63 12.44 -6.82 -8.14
CA GLU A 63 13.37 -7.36 -7.14
C GLU A 63 13.65 -6.35 -6.03
N LYS A 64 13.93 -5.08 -6.37
CA LYS A 64 14.05 -3.99 -5.37
C LYS A 64 12.79 -3.84 -4.52
N ALA A 65 11.61 -3.93 -5.14
CA ALA A 65 10.33 -3.85 -4.45
C ALA A 65 10.04 -5.03 -3.52
N THR A 66 10.82 -6.12 -3.56
CA THR A 66 10.67 -7.25 -2.62
C THR A 66 11.45 -7.08 -1.31
N VAL A 67 12.36 -6.11 -1.24
CA VAL A 67 13.22 -5.89 -0.07
C VAL A 67 12.51 -5.03 0.97
N GLY A 68 12.50 -5.44 2.23
CA GLY A 68 11.92 -4.69 3.34
C GLY A 68 11.50 -5.62 4.49
N LEU A 69 10.69 -5.11 5.42
CA LEU A 69 10.12 -5.92 6.49
C LEU A 69 9.06 -6.89 5.93
N ASP A 70 8.94 -8.07 6.53
CA ASP A 70 8.06 -9.15 6.09
C ASP A 70 6.92 -9.48 7.08
N GLU A 71 6.78 -8.69 8.14
CA GLU A 71 5.75 -8.80 9.16
C GLU A 71 4.93 -7.50 9.29
N PRO A 72 3.58 -7.59 9.33
CA PRO A 72 2.73 -6.42 9.59
C PRO A 72 2.88 -5.97 11.06
N GLY A 73 3.02 -4.66 11.27
CA GLY A 73 3.07 -4.02 12.58
C GLY A 73 1.87 -3.13 12.83
N ILE A 74 1.68 -2.73 14.09
CA ILE A 74 0.67 -1.71 14.43
C ILE A 74 1.21 -0.37 13.92
N ALA A 75 0.44 0.39 13.14
CA ALA A 75 0.78 1.77 12.81
C ALA A 75 0.25 2.73 13.88
N LEU A 76 0.92 2.76 15.03
CA LEU A 76 0.61 3.65 16.16
C LEU A 76 1.36 4.99 16.07
N PHE A 77 2.53 4.97 15.47
CA PHE A 77 3.46 6.10 15.41
C PHE A 77 3.62 6.59 13.97
N TYR A 78 3.91 7.88 13.80
CA TYR A 78 4.05 8.50 12.47
C TYR A 78 5.20 7.91 11.64
N ASN A 79 6.17 7.26 12.30
CA ASN A 79 7.32 6.61 11.68
C ASN A 79 7.14 5.10 11.44
N ASP A 80 5.98 4.53 11.82
CA ASP A 80 5.71 3.12 11.58
C ASP A 80 5.60 2.84 10.08
N GLN A 81 6.11 1.68 9.66
CA GLN A 81 6.00 1.29 8.26
C GLN A 81 4.55 1.06 7.87
N LYS A 82 4.16 1.69 6.75
CA LYS A 82 2.81 1.56 6.21
C LYS A 82 2.59 0.14 5.70
N PRO A 83 1.42 -0.47 5.96
CA PRO A 83 1.11 -1.82 5.54
C PRO A 83 1.09 -1.99 4.01
N ASP A 84 0.94 -0.88 3.29
CA ASP A 84 1.08 -0.79 1.84
C ASP A 84 2.41 -1.40 1.34
N MET A 85 3.51 -1.25 2.10
CA MET A 85 4.82 -1.76 1.66
C MET A 85 4.84 -3.29 1.53
N LEU A 86 4.25 -4.01 2.50
CA LEU A 86 4.10 -5.47 2.43
C LEU A 86 3.19 -5.89 1.28
N PHE A 87 2.11 -5.13 1.02
CA PHE A 87 1.24 -5.38 -0.11
C PHE A 87 2.02 -5.30 -1.44
N TYR A 88 2.79 -4.23 -1.65
CA TYR A 88 3.58 -4.06 -2.87
C TYR A 88 4.75 -5.06 -2.99
N GLN A 89 5.33 -5.52 -1.88
CA GLN A 89 6.25 -6.67 -1.90
C GLN A 89 5.56 -7.92 -2.43
N GLY A 90 4.36 -8.23 -1.94
CA GLY A 90 3.55 -9.36 -2.43
C GLY A 90 3.26 -9.24 -3.91
N CYS A 91 2.83 -8.06 -4.37
CA CYS A 91 2.59 -7.81 -5.80
C CYS A 91 3.87 -7.96 -6.65
N ALA A 92 5.03 -7.52 -6.14
CA ALA A 92 6.31 -7.68 -6.83
C ALA A 92 6.72 -9.17 -6.94
N TRP A 93 6.58 -9.95 -5.87
CA TRP A 93 6.80 -11.39 -5.91
C TRP A 93 5.89 -12.09 -6.94
N ALA A 94 4.63 -11.68 -7.04
CA ALA A 94 3.70 -12.19 -8.05
C ALA A 94 4.18 -11.85 -9.47
N LYS A 95 4.68 -10.62 -9.71
CA LYS A 95 5.24 -10.22 -11.02
C LYS A 95 6.51 -10.98 -11.40
N LEU A 96 7.31 -11.40 -10.41
CA LEU A 96 8.50 -12.24 -10.58
C LEU A 96 8.16 -13.75 -10.66
N ASN A 97 6.89 -14.13 -10.80
CA ASN A 97 6.41 -15.52 -10.86
C ASN A 97 6.68 -16.36 -9.59
N HIS A 98 6.83 -15.72 -8.43
CA HIS A 98 6.99 -16.39 -7.14
C HIS A 98 5.68 -16.38 -6.32
N GLN A 99 4.63 -17.02 -6.86
CA GLN A 99 3.27 -16.96 -6.31
C GLN A 99 3.19 -17.38 -4.83
N VAL A 100 3.91 -18.43 -4.42
CA VAL A 100 3.91 -18.91 -3.02
C VAL A 100 4.36 -17.81 -2.04
N LYS A 101 5.36 -17.00 -2.42
CA LYS A 101 5.86 -15.89 -1.59
C LYS A 101 4.82 -14.78 -1.50
N ALA A 102 4.19 -14.44 -2.63
CA ALA A 102 3.11 -13.45 -2.67
C ALA A 102 1.93 -13.86 -1.78
N ASP A 103 1.43 -15.09 -1.94
CA ASP A 103 0.30 -15.62 -1.18
C ASP A 103 0.59 -15.66 0.33
N THR A 104 1.84 -15.97 0.71
CA THR A 104 2.28 -15.95 2.10
C THR A 104 2.15 -14.55 2.70
N LEU A 105 2.64 -13.51 2.00
CA LEU A 105 2.54 -12.12 2.46
C LEU A 105 1.08 -11.66 2.55
N PHE A 106 0.26 -11.95 1.55
CA PHE A 106 -1.16 -11.58 1.58
C PHE A 106 -1.92 -12.29 2.70
N SER A 107 -1.59 -13.55 2.98
CA SER A 107 -2.19 -14.30 4.09
C SER A 107 -1.77 -13.75 5.45
N LYS A 108 -0.52 -13.29 5.59
CA LYS A 108 -0.05 -12.58 6.79
C LYS A 108 -0.86 -11.30 7.03
N LEU A 109 -1.09 -10.50 5.99
CA LEU A 109 -1.92 -9.29 6.07
C LEU A 109 -3.34 -9.61 6.55
N ILE A 110 -4.04 -10.55 5.91
CA ILE A 110 -5.41 -10.94 6.33
C ILE A 110 -5.43 -11.39 7.78
N LYS A 111 -4.54 -12.33 8.14
CA LYS A 111 -4.46 -12.88 9.49
C LYS A 111 -4.23 -11.77 10.52
N TYR A 112 -3.33 -10.84 10.24
CA TYR A 112 -3.05 -9.73 11.15
C TYR A 112 -4.27 -8.84 11.35
N GLY A 113 -4.91 -8.40 10.26
CA GLY A 113 -6.08 -7.52 10.33
C GLY A 113 -7.26 -8.18 11.07
N GLU A 114 -7.52 -9.46 10.83
CA GLU A 114 -8.62 -10.17 11.50
C GLU A 114 -8.37 -10.39 12.99
N GLN A 115 -7.12 -10.68 13.38
CA GLN A 115 -6.77 -10.99 14.77
C GLN A 115 -6.68 -9.75 15.67
N ASN A 116 -6.31 -8.59 15.11
CA ASN A 116 -6.00 -7.41 15.90
C ASN A 116 -7.10 -6.33 15.88
N LYS A 117 -8.12 -6.44 15.01
CA LYS A 117 -9.16 -5.40 14.86
C LYS A 117 -9.93 -5.05 16.13
N ASP A 118 -10.09 -6.02 17.05
CA ASP A 118 -10.84 -5.87 18.30
C ASP A 118 -9.89 -5.75 19.52
N ALA A 119 -8.58 -5.67 19.28
CA ALA A 119 -7.60 -5.47 20.35
C ALA A 119 -7.76 -4.06 20.95
N ARG A 120 -7.77 -3.99 22.29
CA ARG A 120 -7.85 -2.72 23.00
C ARG A 120 -6.51 -1.99 22.89
N VAL A 121 -6.54 -0.78 22.33
CA VAL A 121 -5.36 0.07 22.21
C VAL A 121 -5.34 1.09 23.35
N THR A 122 -4.24 1.15 24.07
CA THR A 122 -4.00 2.12 25.15
C THR A 122 -2.71 2.89 24.88
N LEU A 123 -2.75 4.20 25.11
CA LEU A 123 -1.56 5.04 25.06
C LEU A 123 -0.84 5.02 26.40
N ASP A 124 0.45 4.72 26.38
CA ASP A 124 1.31 5.04 27.51
C ASP A 124 1.41 6.57 27.61
N TYR A 125 1.16 7.09 28.82
CA TYR A 125 1.00 8.50 29.18
C TYR A 125 2.16 9.45 28.77
N PHE A 126 3.25 8.92 28.18
CA PHE A 126 4.43 9.64 27.70
C PHE A 126 4.66 9.55 26.18
N ALA A 127 3.68 9.12 25.38
CA ALA A 127 3.85 9.00 23.93
C ALA A 127 3.99 10.39 23.24
N VAL A 128 5.22 10.83 23.00
CA VAL A 128 5.57 12.09 22.31
C VAL A 128 5.56 11.95 20.77
N SER A 129 5.09 10.81 20.25
CA SER A 129 5.25 10.38 18.86
C SER A 129 3.92 10.02 18.16
N LEU A 130 2.79 10.49 18.69
CA LEU A 130 1.52 10.34 17.98
C LEU A 130 1.46 11.27 16.76
N PRO A 131 0.91 10.80 15.63
CA PRO A 131 0.70 11.66 14.45
C PRO A 131 -0.33 12.77 14.70
N ASP A 132 -1.28 12.57 15.62
CA ASP A 132 -2.34 13.53 15.91
C ASP A 132 -1.99 14.47 17.07
N LEU A 133 -2.31 15.75 16.89
CA LEU A 133 -2.30 16.75 17.94
C LEU A 133 -3.43 16.43 18.93
N LEU A 134 -3.09 15.93 20.12
CA LEU A 134 -3.98 15.47 21.21
C LEU A 134 -4.96 16.53 21.78
N ILE A 135 -5.25 17.62 21.06
CA ILE A 135 -6.25 18.62 21.44
C ILE A 135 -7.67 18.00 21.43
N PHE A 136 -7.88 16.91 20.69
CA PHE A 136 -9.13 16.15 20.65
C PHE A 136 -8.92 14.70 21.10
N GLU A 137 -9.86 14.13 21.86
CA GLU A 137 -9.83 12.73 22.26
C GLU A 137 -10.14 11.84 21.03
N THR A 138 -9.11 11.16 20.50
CA THR A 138 -9.27 10.21 19.40
C THR A 138 -9.64 8.83 19.95
N ASP A 139 -10.64 8.17 19.34
CA ASP A 139 -10.95 6.77 19.65
C ASP A 139 -9.89 5.84 19.03
N LEU A 140 -8.91 5.47 19.84
CA LEU A 140 -7.81 4.59 19.44
C LEU A 140 -8.30 3.20 18.99
N ASN A 141 -9.40 2.71 19.55
CA ASN A 141 -9.95 1.41 19.15
C ASN A 141 -10.60 1.52 17.76
N LEU A 142 -11.29 2.63 17.49
CA LEU A 142 -11.83 2.91 16.16
C LEU A 142 -10.71 3.02 15.11
N ASN A 143 -9.64 3.76 15.42
CA ASN A 143 -8.48 3.88 14.54
C ASN A 143 -7.81 2.53 14.28
N ASN A 144 -7.62 1.73 15.34
CA ASN A 144 -7.08 0.38 15.21
C ASN A 144 -7.96 -0.51 14.32
N ARG A 145 -9.28 -0.41 14.48
CA ARG A 145 -10.24 -1.16 13.64
C ARG A 145 -10.18 -0.72 12.18
N ILE A 146 -10.11 0.58 11.90
CA ILE A 146 -9.90 1.10 10.53
C ILE A 146 -8.58 0.57 9.95
N HIS A 147 -7.50 0.65 10.71
CA HIS A 147 -6.17 0.21 10.29
C HIS A 147 -6.12 -1.30 10.01
N CYS A 148 -6.66 -2.11 10.91
CA CYS A 148 -6.73 -3.56 10.75
C CYS A 148 -7.62 -3.97 9.57
N ASN A 149 -8.76 -3.31 9.37
CA ASN A 149 -9.61 -3.51 8.20
C ASN A 149 -8.87 -3.15 6.90
N TYR A 150 -8.06 -2.09 6.92
CA TYR A 150 -7.26 -1.68 5.75
C TYR A 150 -6.20 -2.73 5.41
N ILE A 151 -5.50 -3.25 6.42
CA ILE A 151 -4.52 -4.33 6.28
C ILE A 151 -5.18 -5.59 5.68
N ALA A 152 -6.33 -6.00 6.22
CA ALA A 152 -7.06 -7.15 5.69
C ALA A 152 -7.51 -6.92 4.24
N ALA A 153 -8.01 -5.72 3.91
CA ALA A 153 -8.45 -5.37 2.56
C ALA A 153 -7.32 -5.46 1.54
N LEU A 154 -6.12 -5.00 1.88
CA LEU A 154 -4.92 -5.15 1.04
C LEU A 154 -4.57 -6.64 0.82
N GLY A 155 -4.66 -7.46 1.86
CA GLY A 155 -4.42 -8.90 1.75
C GLY A 155 -5.44 -9.61 0.85
N TYR A 156 -6.73 -9.33 1.00
CA TYR A 156 -7.77 -9.86 0.10
C TYR A 156 -7.58 -9.39 -1.34
N MET A 157 -7.24 -8.11 -1.53
CA MET A 157 -6.94 -7.55 -2.85
C MET A 157 -5.77 -8.30 -3.50
N GLY A 158 -4.70 -8.58 -2.75
CA GLY A 158 -3.54 -9.32 -3.25
C GLY A 158 -3.83 -10.76 -3.67
N ARG A 159 -4.77 -11.43 -2.99
CA ARG A 159 -5.25 -12.78 -3.34
C ARG A 159 -6.24 -12.80 -4.51
N GLY A 160 -6.65 -11.63 -5.01
CA GLY A 160 -7.68 -11.51 -6.05
C GLY A 160 -9.11 -11.61 -5.52
N GLU A 161 -9.32 -11.62 -4.20
CA GLU A 161 -10.63 -11.66 -3.53
C GLU A 161 -11.27 -10.26 -3.53
N SER A 162 -11.57 -9.76 -4.74
CA SER A 162 -11.93 -8.37 -5.01
C SER A 162 -13.19 -7.91 -4.26
N GLU A 163 -14.21 -8.76 -4.14
CA GLU A 163 -15.45 -8.42 -3.43
C GLU A 163 -15.22 -8.20 -1.92
N ALA A 164 -14.41 -9.06 -1.30
CA ALA A 164 -14.06 -8.93 0.11
C ALA A 164 -13.23 -7.67 0.37
N ALA A 165 -12.24 -7.40 -0.48
CA ALA A 165 -11.42 -6.19 -0.40
C ALA A 165 -12.27 -4.92 -0.58
N LYS A 166 -13.13 -4.90 -1.61
CA LYS A 166 -14.03 -3.78 -1.91
C LYS A 166 -14.95 -3.45 -0.74
N LYS A 167 -15.57 -4.48 -0.15
CA LYS A 167 -16.43 -4.32 1.02
C LYS A 167 -15.71 -3.64 2.18
N LEU A 168 -14.50 -4.10 2.52
CA LEU A 168 -13.71 -3.52 3.61
C LEU A 168 -13.28 -2.08 3.31
N PHE A 169 -12.87 -1.76 2.08
CA PHE A 169 -12.55 -0.38 1.71
C PHE A 169 -13.75 0.55 1.84
N LEU A 170 -14.95 0.11 1.44
CA LEU A 170 -16.17 0.89 1.59
C LEU A 170 -16.56 1.08 3.06
N GLU A 171 -16.40 0.05 3.90
CA GLU A 171 -16.62 0.16 5.35
C GLU A 171 -15.67 1.17 6.00
N ILE A 172 -14.40 1.19 5.58
CA ILE A 172 -13.42 2.19 6.04
C ILE A 172 -13.87 3.60 5.62
N LEU A 173 -14.22 3.80 4.35
CA LEU A 173 -14.59 5.11 3.82
C LEU A 173 -15.93 5.64 4.37
N ALA A 174 -16.79 4.77 4.87
CA ALA A 174 -18.01 5.16 5.59
C ALA A 174 -17.72 5.76 6.97
N ILE A 175 -16.57 5.44 7.56
CA ILE A 175 -16.14 5.93 8.88
C ILE A 175 -15.14 7.09 8.72
N ASP A 176 -14.16 6.93 7.83
CA ASP A 176 -13.12 7.90 7.49
C ASP A 176 -13.10 8.12 5.98
N GLU A 177 -13.87 9.10 5.51
CA GLU A 177 -13.95 9.49 4.10
C GLU A 177 -12.59 9.98 3.55
N MET A 178 -11.72 10.47 4.43
CA MET A 178 -10.41 11.02 4.08
C MET A 178 -9.31 9.97 4.04
N SER A 179 -9.64 8.69 4.29
CA SER A 179 -8.70 7.57 4.21
C SER A 179 -8.11 7.42 2.81
N PHE A 180 -6.97 8.07 2.59
CA PHE A 180 -6.31 8.15 1.28
C PHE A 180 -5.94 6.76 0.74
N GLY A 181 -5.43 5.89 1.62
CA GLY A 181 -5.05 4.52 1.28
C GLY A 181 -6.24 3.71 0.75
N ALA A 182 -7.35 3.70 1.50
CA ALA A 182 -8.57 2.99 1.11
C ALA A 182 -9.14 3.53 -0.21
N LYS A 183 -9.19 4.85 -0.36
CA LYS A 183 -9.68 5.51 -1.59
C LYS A 183 -8.82 5.17 -2.80
N SER A 184 -7.49 5.22 -2.66
CA SER A 184 -6.57 4.93 -3.77
C SER A 184 -6.64 3.46 -4.19
N HIS A 185 -6.73 2.51 -3.26
CA HIS A 185 -6.74 1.08 -3.58
C HIS A 185 -8.11 0.63 -4.10
N LEU A 186 -9.20 1.17 -3.57
CA LEU A 186 -10.54 0.95 -4.13
C LEU A 186 -10.63 1.41 -5.59
N TYR A 187 -10.14 2.62 -5.89
CA TYR A 187 -10.11 3.13 -7.28
C TYR A 187 -9.30 2.23 -8.22
N LEU A 188 -8.14 1.74 -7.75
CA LEU A 188 -7.31 0.80 -8.51
C LEU A 188 -8.05 -0.50 -8.80
N LEU A 189 -8.68 -1.08 -7.78
CA LEU A 189 -9.42 -2.33 -7.89
C LEU A 189 -10.56 -2.23 -8.92
N GLU A 190 -11.35 -1.16 -8.86
CA GLU A 190 -12.45 -0.92 -9.79
C GLU A 190 -11.95 -0.68 -11.22
N THR A 191 -10.86 0.07 -11.38
CA THR A 191 -10.30 0.35 -12.70
C THR A 191 -9.73 -0.89 -13.38
N LEU A 192 -9.07 -1.77 -12.61
CA LEU A 192 -8.53 -3.03 -13.12
C LEU A 192 -9.64 -3.96 -13.59
N SER A 193 -10.69 -4.14 -12.78
CA SER A 193 -11.86 -4.96 -13.14
C SER A 193 -12.53 -4.49 -14.44
N VAL A 194 -12.66 -3.17 -14.64
CA VAL A 194 -13.24 -2.61 -15.88
C VAL A 194 -12.34 -2.85 -17.10
N LYS A 195 -11.01 -2.83 -16.93
CA LYS A 195 -10.07 -3.07 -18.04
C LYS A 195 -10.10 -4.54 -18.49
N GLU A 196 -10.17 -5.48 -17.56
CA GLU A 196 -10.30 -6.93 -17.84
C GLU A 196 -11.62 -7.25 -18.57
N ALA A 197 -12.73 -6.63 -18.16
CA ALA A 197 -14.03 -6.80 -18.80
C ALA A 197 -14.06 -6.30 -20.25
N LYS A 198 -13.34 -5.22 -20.57
CA LYS A 198 -13.25 -4.66 -21.94
C LYS A 198 -12.31 -5.43 -22.87
N LEU A 199 -11.32 -6.13 -22.32
CA LEU A 199 -10.39 -6.98 -23.11
C LEU A 199 -10.97 -8.35 -23.45
N SER A 200 -12.07 -8.73 -22.79
CA SER A 200 -12.79 -9.99 -23.00
C SER A 200 -13.98 -9.86 -23.97
N GLN A 201 -14.12 -8.69 -24.63
CA GLN A 201 -15.12 -8.35 -25.65
C GLN A 201 -14.42 -8.04 -26.97
#